data_AF-A0A6A6F5X5-F1
#
_entry.id   AF-A0A6A6F5X5-F1
#
_cell.length_a   1.000
_cell.length_b   1.000
_cell.length_c   1.000
_cell.angle_alpha   90.00
_cell.angle_beta   90.00
_cell.angle_gamma   90.00
#
_symmetry.space_group_name_H-M   'P 1'
#
loop_
_entity.id
_entity.type
_entity.pdbx_description
1 polymer ?
#
loop_
_entity_poly.entity_id
_entity_poly.type
_entity_poly.pdbx_seq_one_letter_code
_entity_poly.pdbx_strand_id
1 'polypeptide(L)'
;MSVARGGRPTRIEPLEPHPGNTYLPFAKLVDLEKIDNNTYRSIAPAFAPGGPVGLGRSYGAHVFMQAAWAASQTVEPGFLLHNVSGNFILSGELKVPFVYKVHTIRNGRSYCTRTVNVTQSQGKGICFTCIASFKTLEHEQVDAQERHDLWQTYASVLKDKKPSDFPEVPSMDLPFYWKRREETGHNDQFPGLQCRKVDMSAFNKDKHPLDRRQLIFYRTIGDMPTDGNMHLCAHLFASDRNSLYIVANHFELGDYFTSMSSLVHTAIVHSPATATLFGADIDPDNPMSPLDDASGRWFCMEAWGSRISGGRAVYNCRIWNSKGEHIATAMQDGLIRYAADPKKPTDEELKFLEATAKRWGSRGREAKL
;
A
#
# COMPACT_ATOMS: atom_id res chain seq x y z
N MET A 1 24.53 30.70 -29.38
CA MET A 1 24.57 30.60 -27.90
C MET A 1 23.78 29.37 -27.50
N SER A 2 24.46 28.38 -26.91
CA SER A 2 23.94 27.05 -26.60
C SER A 2 22.98 27.10 -25.40
N VAL A 3 21.79 26.54 -25.57
CA VAL A 3 20.77 26.36 -24.52
C VAL A 3 21.31 25.37 -23.49
N ALA A 4 21.48 25.81 -22.25
CA ALA A 4 21.96 24.99 -21.15
C ALA A 4 20.94 23.88 -20.82
N ARG A 5 21.33 22.62 -20.97
CA ARG A 5 20.58 21.47 -20.46
C ARG A 5 20.72 21.46 -18.94
N GLY A 6 19.61 21.67 -18.22
CA GLY A 6 19.58 21.63 -16.75
C GLY A 6 20.18 20.34 -16.21
N GLY A 7 21.32 20.46 -15.54
CA GLY A 7 22.01 19.36 -14.88
C GLY A 7 21.17 18.76 -13.75
N ARG A 8 21.20 17.44 -13.61
CA ARG A 8 20.53 16.73 -12.51
C ARG A 8 21.21 17.10 -11.18
N PRO A 9 20.46 17.52 -10.14
CA PRO A 9 21.08 17.90 -8.87
C PRO A 9 21.67 16.66 -8.16
N THR A 10 22.97 16.69 -7.89
CA THR A 10 23.66 15.73 -7.01
C THR A 10 23.80 16.34 -5.61
N ARG A 11 23.53 15.56 -4.55
CA ARG A 11 23.73 15.98 -3.15
C ARG A 11 25.22 16.11 -2.84
N ILE A 12 25.58 17.07 -1.98
CA ILE A 12 26.99 17.31 -1.56
C ILE A 12 27.45 16.25 -0.54
N GLU A 13 26.56 15.73 0.30
CA GLU A 13 26.85 14.68 1.28
C GLU A 13 26.04 13.40 1.03
N PRO A 14 26.64 12.19 1.07
CA PRO A 14 25.90 10.94 0.98
C PRO A 14 24.99 10.72 2.20
N LEU A 15 23.92 9.93 2.07
CA LEU A 15 23.17 9.45 3.24
C LEU A 15 24.01 8.37 3.95
N GLU A 16 23.97 8.35 5.28
CA GLU A 16 24.47 7.22 6.08
C GLU A 16 23.86 5.91 5.51
N PRO A 17 24.65 4.82 5.34
CA PRO A 17 24.15 3.59 4.75
C PRO A 17 23.10 2.94 5.68
N HIS A 18 21.82 3.21 5.44
CA HIS A 18 20.71 2.58 6.15
C HIS A 18 19.69 2.03 5.14
N PRO A 19 19.26 0.76 5.24
CA PRO A 19 18.35 0.14 4.26
C PRO A 19 16.89 0.61 4.36
N GLY A 20 16.63 1.71 5.08
CA GLY A 20 15.29 2.23 5.38
C GLY A 20 14.44 1.43 6.38
N ASN A 21 14.91 0.27 6.84
CA ASN A 21 14.17 -0.60 7.77
C ASN A 21 14.35 -0.12 9.22
N THR A 22 13.51 0.84 9.64
CA THR A 22 13.49 1.41 11.00
C THR A 22 12.08 1.85 11.37
N TYR A 23 11.75 1.90 12.66
CA TYR A 23 10.47 2.45 13.15
C TYR A 23 10.51 4.00 13.16
N LEU A 24 10.41 4.60 11.97
CA LEU A 24 10.37 6.05 11.79
C LEU A 24 8.92 6.58 11.89
N PRO A 25 8.66 7.72 12.56
CA PRO A 25 7.33 8.34 12.52
C PRO A 25 6.87 8.70 11.11
N PHE A 26 5.57 8.58 10.82
CA PHE A 26 5.06 8.79 9.46
C PHE A 26 5.36 10.20 8.91
N ALA A 27 5.15 11.23 9.74
CA ALA A 27 5.43 12.61 9.38
C ALA A 27 6.89 12.86 8.98
N LYS A 28 7.84 12.05 9.49
CA LYS A 28 9.25 12.08 9.09
C LYS A 28 9.52 11.24 7.84
N LEU A 29 8.79 10.14 7.64
CA LEU A 29 8.93 9.27 6.48
C LEU A 29 8.42 9.94 5.20
N VAL A 30 7.29 10.64 5.27
CA VAL A 30 6.65 11.29 4.11
C VAL A 30 7.33 12.61 3.73
N ASP A 31 8.11 13.19 4.63
CA ASP A 31 8.73 14.50 4.46
C ASP A 31 9.66 14.57 3.23
N LEU A 32 9.67 15.75 2.61
CA LEU A 32 10.38 16.00 1.37
C LEU A 32 11.16 17.32 1.48
N GLU A 33 12.39 17.29 0.98
CA GLU A 33 13.15 18.50 0.75
C GLU A 33 12.61 19.19 -0.50
N LYS A 34 12.22 20.46 -0.38
CA LYS A 34 11.85 21.29 -1.52
C LYS A 34 13.11 21.78 -2.24
N ILE A 35 13.30 21.34 -3.48
CA ILE A 35 14.44 21.75 -4.34
C ILE A 35 14.10 23.04 -5.08
N ASP A 36 12.89 23.12 -5.62
CA ASP A 36 12.34 24.32 -6.25
C ASP A 36 10.81 24.34 -6.12
N ASN A 37 10.11 25.22 -6.85
CA ASN A 37 8.67 25.36 -6.75
C ASN A 37 7.86 24.10 -7.11
N ASN A 38 8.41 23.22 -7.94
CA ASN A 38 7.73 22.03 -8.45
C ASN A 38 8.56 20.75 -8.33
N THR A 39 9.75 20.82 -7.73
CA THR A 39 10.67 19.70 -7.56
C THR A 39 10.95 19.45 -6.09
N TYR A 40 10.80 18.19 -5.68
CA TYR A 40 10.99 17.73 -4.31
C TYR A 40 11.91 16.51 -4.28
N ARG A 41 12.57 16.25 -3.14
CA ARG A 41 13.48 15.12 -2.97
C ARG A 41 13.20 14.37 -1.67
N SER A 42 13.23 13.04 -1.71
CA SER A 42 13.09 12.21 -0.50
C SER A 42 14.18 12.53 0.51
N ILE A 43 13.79 12.70 1.77
CA ILE A 43 14.72 12.81 2.89
C ILE A 43 14.97 11.42 3.49
N ALA A 44 13.89 10.73 3.86
CA ALA A 44 13.96 9.40 4.44
C ALA A 44 14.26 8.33 3.36
N PRO A 45 15.10 7.33 3.67
CA PRO A 45 15.30 6.17 2.79
C PRO A 45 14.01 5.33 2.70
N ALA A 46 13.80 4.71 1.54
CA ALA A 46 12.67 3.82 1.33
C ALA A 46 12.83 2.50 2.09
N PHE A 47 11.73 1.97 2.63
CA PHE A 47 11.69 0.62 3.22
C PHE A 47 12.13 -0.44 2.19
N ALA A 48 12.89 -1.42 2.65
CA ALA A 48 13.39 -2.55 1.87
C ALA A 48 12.75 -3.87 2.35
N PRO A 49 11.70 -4.37 1.67
CA PRO A 49 11.08 -5.64 2.02
C PRO A 49 12.10 -6.79 1.98
N GLY A 50 12.13 -7.59 3.05
CA GLY A 50 13.03 -8.71 3.27
C GLY A 50 14.44 -8.32 3.74
N GLY A 51 14.78 -7.03 3.78
CA GLY A 51 16.09 -6.56 4.20
C GLY A 51 17.23 -7.33 3.49
N PRO A 52 18.17 -7.95 4.24
CA PRO A 52 19.28 -8.71 3.65
C PRO A 52 18.88 -9.91 2.79
N VAL A 53 17.69 -10.51 3.01
CA VAL A 53 17.20 -11.67 2.23
C VAL A 53 16.22 -11.27 1.14
N GLY A 54 15.91 -9.97 1.03
CA GLY A 54 15.04 -9.42 0.00
C GLY A 54 15.75 -9.16 -1.32
N LEU A 55 15.02 -8.62 -2.29
CA LEU A 55 15.54 -8.31 -3.64
C LEU A 55 16.36 -7.00 -3.70
N GLY A 56 16.56 -6.32 -2.57
CA GLY A 56 17.27 -5.04 -2.52
C GLY A 56 16.55 -3.90 -3.25
N ARG A 57 15.22 -3.94 -3.30
CA ARG A 57 14.37 -2.95 -3.99
C ARG A 57 13.55 -2.14 -2.99
N SER A 58 13.30 -0.88 -3.32
CA SER A 58 12.42 -0.02 -2.55
C SER A 58 10.96 -0.50 -2.56
N TYR A 59 10.27 -0.39 -1.43
CA TYR A 59 8.83 -0.57 -1.34
C TYR A 59 8.07 0.44 -2.20
N GLY A 60 7.15 -0.07 -3.04
CA GLY A 60 6.41 0.72 -4.03
C GLY A 60 5.61 1.87 -3.43
N ALA A 61 4.90 1.63 -2.32
CA ALA A 61 4.10 2.70 -1.73
C ALA A 61 4.91 3.89 -1.21
N HIS A 62 6.21 3.73 -0.95
CA HIS A 62 7.05 4.85 -0.54
C HIS A 62 7.10 5.92 -1.65
N VAL A 63 7.38 5.51 -2.89
CA VAL A 63 7.38 6.45 -4.03
C VAL A 63 5.98 6.93 -4.37
N PHE A 64 4.96 6.07 -4.23
CA PHE A 64 3.56 6.40 -4.48
C PHE A 64 3.03 7.50 -3.54
N MET A 65 3.20 7.32 -2.23
CA MET A 65 2.72 8.28 -1.24
C MET A 65 3.48 9.60 -1.34
N GLN A 66 4.81 9.58 -1.54
CA GLN A 66 5.61 10.80 -1.61
C GLN A 66 5.33 11.57 -2.90
N ALA A 67 4.97 10.88 -3.99
CA ALA A 67 4.51 11.56 -5.20
C ALA A 67 3.18 12.29 -4.97
N ALA A 68 2.23 11.67 -4.26
CA ALA A 68 0.98 12.32 -3.88
C ALA A 68 1.22 13.51 -2.92
N TRP A 69 2.13 13.35 -1.96
CA TRP A 69 2.55 14.42 -1.05
C TRP A 69 3.21 15.59 -1.80
N ALA A 70 4.17 15.31 -2.69
CA ALA A 70 4.81 16.34 -3.52
C ALA A 70 3.76 17.12 -4.35
N ALA A 71 2.77 16.41 -4.91
CA ALA A 71 1.67 17.05 -5.63
C ALA A 71 0.81 17.95 -4.72
N SER A 72 0.51 17.52 -3.49
CA SER A 72 -0.30 18.30 -2.54
C SER A 72 0.39 19.60 -2.13
N GLN A 73 1.73 19.63 -2.11
CA GLN A 73 2.49 20.85 -1.83
C GLN A 73 2.38 21.93 -2.92
N THR A 74 1.73 21.63 -4.05
CA THR A 74 1.57 22.55 -5.20
C THR A 74 0.12 22.96 -5.46
N VAL A 75 -0.82 22.61 -4.58
CA VAL A 75 -2.22 23.03 -4.66
C VAL A 75 -2.52 24.06 -3.57
N GLU A 76 -3.54 24.88 -3.78
CA GLU A 76 -3.99 25.86 -2.78
C GLU A 76 -4.58 25.18 -1.53
N PRO A 77 -4.58 25.85 -0.37
CA PRO A 77 -5.25 25.36 0.82
C PRO A 77 -6.72 25.00 0.57
N GLY A 78 -7.19 23.91 1.21
CA GLY A 78 -8.55 23.40 1.07
C GLY A 78 -8.75 22.37 -0.05
N PHE A 79 -7.74 22.15 -0.91
CA PHE A 79 -7.74 21.05 -1.87
C PHE A 79 -7.19 19.76 -1.23
N LEU A 80 -8.04 18.74 -1.13
CA LEU A 80 -7.69 17.44 -0.59
C LEU A 80 -7.63 16.39 -1.70
N LEU A 81 -6.65 15.49 -1.59
CA LEU A 81 -6.48 14.38 -2.50
C LEU A 81 -7.74 13.50 -2.47
N HIS A 82 -8.34 13.24 -3.63
CA HIS A 82 -9.47 12.30 -3.73
C HIS A 82 -9.18 11.12 -4.66
N ASN A 83 -8.16 11.23 -5.50
CA ASN A 83 -7.77 10.17 -6.42
C ASN A 83 -6.29 10.30 -6.78
N VAL A 84 -5.59 9.17 -6.82
CA VAL A 84 -4.27 9.06 -7.44
C VAL A 84 -4.14 7.72 -8.15
N SER A 85 -3.62 7.77 -9.39
CA SER A 85 -3.30 6.57 -10.17
C SER A 85 -1.90 6.71 -10.75
N GLY A 86 -1.08 5.68 -10.61
CA GLY A 86 0.29 5.71 -11.12
C GLY A 86 0.85 4.37 -11.55
N ASN A 87 1.93 4.47 -12.32
CA ASN A 87 2.62 3.37 -12.97
C ASN A 87 4.04 3.26 -12.41
N PHE A 88 4.44 2.06 -12.01
CA PHE A 88 5.80 1.71 -11.63
C PHE A 88 6.56 1.23 -12.87
N ILE A 89 7.62 1.95 -13.24
CA ILE A 89 8.33 1.75 -14.50
C ILE A 89 9.72 1.14 -14.26
N LEU A 90 10.48 1.69 -13.31
CA LEU A 90 11.80 1.17 -12.92
C LEU A 90 11.85 0.91 -11.41
N SER A 91 12.57 -0.13 -11.01
CA SER A 91 12.81 -0.44 -9.60
C SER A 91 13.61 0.69 -8.94
N GLY A 92 13.22 1.08 -7.73
CA GLY A 92 13.94 2.08 -6.96
C GLY A 92 15.16 1.51 -6.23
N GLU A 93 16.26 2.24 -6.31
CA GLU A 93 17.50 1.92 -5.61
C GLU A 93 17.49 2.47 -4.17
N LEU A 94 17.76 1.62 -3.18
CA LEU A 94 17.62 1.96 -1.75
C LEU A 94 18.54 3.08 -1.28
N LYS A 95 19.69 3.27 -1.94
CA LYS A 95 20.73 4.24 -1.54
C LYS A 95 20.64 5.58 -2.28
N VAL A 96 19.67 5.73 -3.20
CA VAL A 96 19.54 6.93 -4.01
C VAL A 96 18.19 7.60 -3.69
N PRO A 97 18.15 8.85 -3.23
CA PRO A 97 16.88 9.54 -3.00
C PRO A 97 16.04 9.67 -4.26
N PHE A 98 14.73 9.53 -4.14
CA PHE A 98 13.82 9.86 -5.25
C PHE A 98 13.70 11.38 -5.39
N VAL A 99 13.52 11.82 -6.64
CA VAL A 99 13.25 13.21 -7.00
C VAL A 99 11.91 13.28 -7.73
N TYR A 100 10.98 14.04 -7.17
CA TYR A 100 9.60 14.19 -7.62
C TYR A 100 9.46 15.51 -8.37
N LYS A 101 9.16 15.42 -9.67
CA LYS A 101 8.88 16.59 -10.50
C LYS A 101 7.39 16.68 -10.78
N VAL A 102 6.77 17.71 -10.20
CA VAL A 102 5.33 17.97 -10.29
C VAL A 102 5.05 18.87 -11.49
N HIS A 103 3.99 18.54 -12.23
CA HIS A 103 3.49 19.31 -13.34
C HIS A 103 2.00 19.61 -13.12
N THR A 104 1.64 20.89 -13.15
CA THR A 104 0.24 21.32 -13.13
C THR A 104 -0.42 20.97 -14.45
N ILE A 105 -1.43 20.09 -14.43
CA ILE A 105 -2.31 19.86 -15.58
C ILE A 105 -3.40 20.94 -15.59
N ARG A 106 -4.03 21.16 -14.44
CA ARG A 106 -5.17 22.09 -14.32
C ARG A 106 -5.33 22.59 -12.89
N ASN A 107 -5.65 23.88 -12.77
CA ASN A 107 -6.25 24.47 -11.58
C ASN A 107 -7.67 24.91 -11.93
N GLY A 108 -8.67 24.21 -11.39
CA GLY A 108 -10.07 24.59 -11.47
C GLY A 108 -10.55 25.18 -10.16
N ARG A 109 -11.81 25.64 -10.13
CA ARG A 109 -12.43 26.18 -8.92
C ARG A 109 -12.56 25.15 -7.80
N SER A 110 -13.00 23.94 -8.14
CA SER A 110 -13.28 22.87 -7.17
C SER A 110 -12.41 21.62 -7.36
N TYR A 111 -11.70 21.51 -8.50
CA TYR A 111 -10.82 20.39 -8.81
C TYR A 111 -9.48 20.87 -9.36
N CYS A 112 -8.39 20.27 -8.89
CA CYS A 112 -7.04 20.48 -9.36
C CYS A 112 -6.40 19.14 -9.75
N THR A 113 -5.56 19.15 -10.77
CA THR A 113 -4.90 17.92 -11.26
C THR A 113 -3.41 18.16 -11.45
N ARG A 114 -2.61 17.20 -10.99
CA ARG A 114 -1.16 17.17 -11.09
C ARG A 114 -0.71 15.88 -11.78
N THR A 115 0.34 15.96 -12.58
CA THR A 115 1.16 14.81 -12.95
C THR A 115 2.46 14.87 -12.17
N VAL A 116 2.96 13.75 -11.68
CA VAL A 116 4.26 13.67 -11.01
C VAL A 116 5.12 12.63 -11.71
N ASN A 117 6.30 13.04 -12.16
CA ASN A 117 7.33 12.15 -12.68
C ASN A 117 8.42 12.01 -11.63
N VAL A 118 8.78 10.76 -11.29
CA VAL A 118 9.77 10.47 -10.26
C VAL A 118 11.00 9.83 -10.89
N THR A 119 12.17 10.31 -10.51
CA THR A 119 13.47 9.83 -11.00
C THR A 119 14.45 9.61 -9.84
N GLN A 120 15.53 8.90 -10.10
CA GLN A 120 16.71 8.83 -9.24
C GLN A 120 17.93 9.29 -10.05
N SER A 121 18.90 9.95 -9.42
CA SER A 121 20.02 10.60 -10.12
C SER A 121 20.83 9.63 -11.00
N GLN A 122 21.07 8.42 -10.49
CA GLN A 122 21.73 7.31 -11.18
C GLN A 122 20.78 6.46 -12.04
N GLY A 123 19.48 6.77 -12.01
CA GLY A 123 18.44 6.05 -12.73
C GLY A 123 18.47 6.29 -14.24
N LYS A 124 18.10 5.24 -14.98
CA LYS A 124 18.02 5.22 -16.46
C LYS A 124 16.77 5.92 -17.03
N GLY A 125 15.89 6.44 -16.19
CA GLY A 125 14.64 7.05 -16.61
C GLY A 125 13.70 7.37 -15.44
N ILE A 126 12.41 7.44 -15.76
CA ILE A 126 11.35 7.62 -14.76
C ILE A 126 11.15 6.29 -14.02
N CYS A 127 11.24 6.33 -12.69
CA CYS A 127 10.96 5.18 -11.84
C CYS A 127 9.46 5.00 -11.64
N PHE A 128 8.75 6.11 -11.47
CA PHE A 128 7.31 6.13 -11.21
C PHE A 128 6.67 7.37 -11.83
N THR A 129 5.46 7.24 -12.36
CA THR A 129 4.64 8.37 -12.80
C THR A 129 3.22 8.25 -12.29
N CYS A 130 2.62 9.34 -11.84
CA CYS A 130 1.20 9.34 -11.46
C CYS A 130 0.46 10.59 -11.91
N ILE A 131 -0.86 10.47 -11.93
CA ILE A 131 -1.79 11.60 -11.96
C ILE A 131 -2.50 11.62 -10.60
N ALA A 132 -2.44 12.77 -9.93
CA ALA A 132 -3.11 13.02 -8.66
C ALA A 132 -4.18 14.11 -8.86
N SER A 133 -5.37 13.87 -8.34
CA SER A 133 -6.51 14.77 -8.41
C SER A 133 -6.95 15.17 -7.02
N PHE A 134 -7.19 16.47 -6.87
CA PHE A 134 -7.54 17.12 -5.62
C PHE A 134 -8.87 17.85 -5.79
N LYS A 135 -9.67 17.89 -4.73
CA LYS A 135 -10.94 18.60 -4.71
C LYS A 135 -11.14 19.41 -3.44
N THR A 136 -11.94 20.45 -3.52
CA THR A 136 -12.43 21.15 -2.34
C THR A 136 -13.53 20.35 -1.65
N LEU A 137 -13.82 20.67 -0.38
CA LEU A 137 -15.01 20.19 0.30
C LEU A 137 -16.28 20.64 -0.46
N GLU A 138 -17.27 19.77 -0.50
CA GLU A 138 -18.58 20.03 -1.10
C GLU A 138 -19.67 19.70 -0.07
N HIS A 139 -20.84 20.32 -0.21
CA HIS A 139 -22.00 19.97 0.59
C HIS A 139 -22.47 18.57 0.21
N GLU A 140 -22.63 17.70 1.20
CA GLU A 140 -23.11 16.35 1.02
C GLU A 140 -24.58 16.34 0.56
N GLN A 141 -24.85 15.82 -0.62
CA GLN A 141 -26.21 15.70 -1.16
C GLN A 141 -26.76 14.29 -1.01
N VAL A 142 -25.89 13.30 -1.20
CA VAL A 142 -26.18 11.88 -1.05
C VAL A 142 -24.94 11.23 -0.46
N ASP A 143 -25.14 10.49 0.62
CA ASP A 143 -24.13 9.60 1.20
C ASP A 143 -24.69 8.19 1.29
N ALA A 144 -23.96 7.25 0.70
CA ALA A 144 -24.34 5.86 0.66
C ALA A 144 -23.11 4.97 0.44
N GLN A 145 -23.03 3.91 1.24
CA GLN A 145 -22.03 2.86 1.11
C GLN A 145 -22.66 1.48 1.34
N GLU A 146 -21.89 0.43 1.04
CA GLU A 146 -22.27 -0.93 1.42
C GLU A 146 -22.34 -1.06 2.95
N ARG A 147 -23.35 -1.78 3.45
CA ARG A 147 -23.41 -2.14 4.88
C ARG A 147 -22.39 -3.23 5.15
N HIS A 148 -21.33 -2.88 5.88
CA HIS A 148 -20.25 -3.81 6.18
C HIS A 148 -19.78 -3.63 7.63
N ASP A 149 -20.24 -4.51 8.52
CA ASP A 149 -19.71 -4.61 9.88
C ASP A 149 -18.57 -5.64 9.88
N LEU A 150 -17.35 -5.17 10.14
CA LEU A 150 -16.15 -6.00 10.17
C LEU A 150 -16.22 -7.10 11.24
N TRP A 151 -16.65 -6.78 12.46
CA TRP A 151 -16.67 -7.74 13.57
C TRP A 151 -17.77 -8.78 13.38
N GLN A 152 -18.92 -8.37 12.82
CA GLN A 152 -19.97 -9.30 12.46
C GLN A 152 -19.53 -10.22 11.29
N THR A 153 -18.98 -9.63 10.22
CA THR A 153 -18.58 -10.36 9.01
C THR A 153 -17.45 -11.35 9.29
N TYR A 154 -16.48 -10.95 10.11
CA TYR A 154 -15.27 -11.71 10.41
C TYR A 154 -15.24 -12.27 11.83
N ALA A 155 -16.41 -12.50 12.44
CA ALA A 155 -16.54 -12.99 13.82
C ALA A 155 -15.70 -14.24 14.11
N SER A 156 -15.56 -15.15 13.12
CA SER A 156 -14.74 -16.36 13.24
C SER A 156 -13.26 -16.12 13.58
N VAL A 157 -12.74 -14.92 13.31
CA VAL A 157 -11.33 -14.55 13.53
C VAL A 157 -11.14 -13.31 14.39
N LEU A 158 -12.16 -12.44 14.49
CA LEU A 158 -12.12 -11.17 15.23
C LEU A 158 -12.87 -11.19 16.58
N LYS A 159 -13.71 -12.19 16.86
CA LYS A 159 -14.50 -12.22 18.10
C LYS A 159 -13.59 -12.03 19.33
N ASP A 160 -13.99 -11.10 20.20
CA ASP A 160 -13.31 -10.73 21.45
C ASP A 160 -11.84 -10.27 21.28
N LYS A 161 -11.46 -9.83 20.07
CA LYS A 161 -10.12 -9.32 19.77
C LYS A 161 -10.14 -7.86 19.32
N LYS A 162 -9.01 -7.19 19.56
CA LYS A 162 -8.68 -5.85 19.09
C LYS A 162 -7.41 -5.88 18.22
N PRO A 163 -7.13 -4.84 17.42
CA PRO A 163 -5.96 -4.79 16.53
C PRO A 163 -4.62 -5.16 17.19
N SER A 164 -4.40 -4.72 18.44
CA SER A 164 -3.16 -4.95 19.17
C SER A 164 -2.92 -6.41 19.60
N ASP A 165 -3.94 -7.27 19.56
CA ASP A 165 -3.81 -8.70 19.87
C ASP A 165 -3.20 -9.50 18.71
N PHE A 166 -3.15 -8.93 17.51
CA PHE A 166 -2.64 -9.59 16.32
C PHE A 166 -1.12 -9.34 16.14
N PRO A 167 -0.39 -10.29 15.54
CA PRO A 167 1.05 -10.11 15.31
C PRO A 167 1.32 -8.98 14.33
N GLU A 168 2.49 -8.36 14.45
CA GLU A 168 2.98 -7.43 13.44
C GLU A 168 3.05 -8.11 12.07
N VAL A 169 2.66 -7.36 11.04
CA VAL A 169 2.73 -7.79 9.65
C VAL A 169 4.21 -8.07 9.27
N PRO A 170 4.52 -9.23 8.66
CA PRO A 170 5.88 -9.55 8.23
C PRO A 170 6.32 -8.63 7.08
N SER A 171 7.62 -8.33 7.00
CA SER A 171 8.23 -7.58 5.90
C SER A 171 7.85 -8.14 4.52
N MET A 172 7.96 -9.46 4.35
CA MET A 172 7.45 -10.20 3.21
C MET A 172 6.45 -11.24 3.72
N ASP A 173 5.19 -11.10 3.35
CA ASP A 173 4.14 -12.04 3.76
C ASP A 173 4.14 -13.30 2.90
N LEU A 174 5.20 -14.10 3.03
CA LEU A 174 5.39 -15.36 2.32
C LEU A 174 5.83 -16.45 3.31
N PRO A 175 5.52 -17.74 3.09
CA PRO A 175 5.71 -18.76 4.10
C PRO A 175 7.18 -18.93 4.52
N PHE A 176 8.14 -18.85 3.57
CA PHE A 176 9.56 -18.90 3.91
C PHE A 176 10.00 -17.79 4.87
N TYR A 177 9.43 -16.59 4.75
CA TYR A 177 9.78 -15.46 5.62
C TYR A 177 9.16 -15.64 7.01
N TRP A 178 7.95 -16.19 7.08
CA TRP A 178 7.33 -16.59 8.36
C TRP A 178 8.17 -17.63 9.08
N LYS A 179 8.62 -18.68 8.39
CA LYS A 179 9.52 -19.70 8.94
C LYS A 179 10.82 -19.07 9.47
N ARG A 180 11.46 -18.21 8.68
CA ARG A 180 12.65 -17.47 9.12
C ARG A 180 12.38 -16.64 10.38
N ARG A 181 11.22 -15.98 10.45
CA ARG A 181 10.83 -15.17 11.61
C ARG A 181 10.62 -16.04 12.85
N GLU A 182 10.00 -17.20 12.72
CA GLU A 182 9.85 -18.17 13.82
C GLU A 182 11.21 -18.67 14.32
N GLU A 183 12.14 -18.97 13.40
CA GLU A 183 13.48 -19.48 13.73
C GLU A 183 14.40 -18.41 14.34
N THR A 184 14.29 -17.16 13.91
CA THR A 184 15.25 -16.09 14.26
C THR A 184 14.69 -14.99 15.16
N GLY A 185 13.36 -14.91 15.31
CA GLY A 185 12.65 -13.80 15.93
C GLY A 185 12.70 -12.49 15.13
N HIS A 186 13.37 -12.45 13.97
CA HIS A 186 13.65 -11.23 13.23
C HIS A 186 12.49 -10.84 12.30
N ASN A 187 12.08 -9.57 12.37
CA ASN A 187 11.22 -8.92 11.39
C ASN A 187 11.83 -7.57 11.00
N ASP A 188 11.90 -7.25 9.71
CA ASP A 188 12.33 -5.92 9.28
C ASP A 188 11.38 -4.85 9.82
N GLN A 189 11.95 -3.82 10.43
CA GLN A 189 11.20 -2.73 11.03
C GLN A 189 10.54 -1.89 9.95
N PHE A 190 9.20 -1.89 9.90
CA PHE A 190 8.43 -1.15 8.91
C PHE A 190 8.25 0.31 9.36
N PRO A 191 8.70 1.31 8.58
CA PRO A 191 8.58 2.70 8.97
C PRO A 191 7.16 3.23 8.74
N GLY A 192 6.83 4.34 9.40
CA GLY A 192 5.64 5.15 9.16
C GLY A 192 4.36 4.57 9.76
N LEU A 193 4.12 3.27 9.63
CA LEU A 193 2.91 2.63 10.12
C LEU A 193 3.21 1.44 11.03
N GLN A 194 2.39 1.29 12.06
CA GLN A 194 2.24 0.04 12.77
C GLN A 194 1.17 -0.78 12.04
N CYS A 195 1.47 -2.00 11.62
CA CYS A 195 0.52 -2.86 10.92
C CYS A 195 0.39 -4.22 11.62
N ARG A 196 -0.84 -4.71 11.78
CA ARG A 196 -1.18 -5.97 12.45
C ARG A 196 -1.96 -6.89 11.52
N LYS A 197 -1.50 -8.13 11.34
CA LYS A 197 -2.09 -9.09 10.41
C LYS A 197 -3.03 -10.04 11.12
N VAL A 198 -4.27 -10.13 10.66
CA VAL A 198 -5.22 -11.15 11.14
C VAL A 198 -4.89 -12.49 10.49
N ASP A 199 -4.83 -13.56 11.30
CA ASP A 199 -4.84 -14.92 10.77
C ASP A 199 -6.25 -15.26 10.26
N MET A 200 -6.38 -15.31 8.94
CA MET A 200 -7.64 -15.53 8.26
C MET A 200 -7.90 -17.02 7.96
N SER A 201 -7.08 -17.94 8.47
CA SER A 201 -7.14 -19.38 8.13
C SER A 201 -8.53 -19.97 8.37
N ALA A 202 -9.14 -19.68 9.53
CA ALA A 202 -10.49 -20.17 9.86
C ALA A 202 -11.57 -19.61 8.91
N PHE A 203 -11.49 -18.33 8.57
CA PHE A 203 -12.45 -17.67 7.65
C PHE A 203 -12.28 -18.13 6.20
N ASN A 204 -11.04 -18.36 5.75
CA ASN A 204 -10.70 -18.64 4.36
C ASN A 204 -10.72 -20.13 3.98
N LYS A 205 -10.77 -21.04 4.96
CA LYS A 205 -10.58 -22.50 4.80
C LYS A 205 -11.30 -23.09 3.59
N ASP A 206 -12.59 -22.80 3.45
CA ASP A 206 -13.46 -23.42 2.44
C ASP A 206 -13.83 -22.48 1.29
N LYS A 207 -13.15 -21.33 1.19
CA LYS A 207 -13.41 -20.32 0.17
C LYS A 207 -12.53 -20.53 -1.06
N HIS A 208 -13.11 -20.26 -2.23
CA HIS A 208 -12.35 -20.09 -3.45
C HIS A 208 -11.29 -18.97 -3.26
N PRO A 209 -10.07 -19.06 -3.82
CA PRO A 209 -9.02 -18.06 -3.65
C PRO A 209 -9.44 -16.60 -3.87
N LEU A 210 -10.34 -16.37 -4.83
CA LEU A 210 -10.88 -15.03 -5.12
C LEU A 210 -11.93 -14.53 -4.11
N ASP A 211 -12.52 -15.44 -3.34
CA ASP A 211 -13.46 -15.13 -2.26
C ASP A 211 -12.76 -15.04 -0.90
N ARG A 212 -11.47 -15.40 -0.82
CA ARG A 212 -10.66 -15.22 0.38
C ARG A 212 -10.44 -13.73 0.68
N ARG A 213 -10.25 -13.42 1.95
CA ARG A 213 -9.99 -12.07 2.46
C ARG A 213 -8.76 -12.07 3.34
N GLN A 214 -8.00 -10.98 3.29
CA GLN A 214 -6.96 -10.65 4.24
C GLN A 214 -7.32 -9.35 4.95
N LEU A 215 -7.27 -9.34 6.28
CA LEU A 215 -7.39 -8.13 7.08
C LEU A 215 -6.02 -7.70 7.60
N ILE A 216 -5.71 -6.42 7.43
CA ILE A 216 -4.56 -5.76 8.03
C ILE A 216 -5.05 -4.52 8.77
N PHE A 217 -4.90 -4.51 10.09
CA PHE A 217 -5.12 -3.31 10.87
C PHE A 217 -3.88 -2.44 10.84
N TYR A 218 -4.04 -1.12 10.74
CA TYR A 218 -2.91 -0.22 10.75
C TYR A 218 -3.23 1.15 11.37
N ARG A 219 -2.17 1.80 11.84
CA ARG A 219 -2.16 3.19 12.31
C ARG A 219 -0.78 3.80 12.12
N THR A 220 -0.64 5.12 12.26
CA THR A 220 0.65 5.79 12.15
C THR A 220 1.56 5.50 13.34
N ILE A 221 2.86 5.44 13.08
CA ILE A 221 3.90 5.56 14.10
C ILE A 221 4.10 7.05 14.38
N GLY A 222 4.00 7.42 15.65
CA GLY A 222 4.12 8.80 16.10
C GLY A 222 2.91 9.67 15.73
N ASP A 223 2.97 10.90 16.21
CA ASP A 223 1.91 11.88 16.02
C ASP A 223 1.88 12.43 14.60
N MET A 224 0.68 12.78 14.17
CA MET A 224 0.41 13.34 12.84
C MET A 224 0.04 14.81 12.94
N PRO A 225 0.63 15.69 12.12
CA PRO A 225 0.15 17.07 11.93
C PRO A 225 -1.30 17.13 11.48
N THR A 226 -1.91 18.32 11.51
CA THR A 226 -3.31 18.54 11.10
C THR A 226 -3.54 18.56 9.59
N ASP A 227 -2.49 18.45 8.77
CA ASP A 227 -2.61 18.47 7.31
C ASP A 227 -3.31 17.20 6.79
N GLY A 228 -4.54 17.37 6.31
CA GLY A 228 -5.36 16.27 5.80
C GLY A 228 -4.72 15.48 4.66
N ASN A 229 -3.95 16.11 3.77
CA ASN A 229 -3.27 15.40 2.69
C ASN A 229 -2.15 14.48 3.22
N MET A 230 -1.53 14.82 4.35
CA MET A 230 -0.53 13.97 4.98
C MET A 230 -1.17 12.67 5.52
N HIS A 231 -2.35 12.77 6.14
CA HIS A 231 -3.13 11.60 6.57
C HIS A 231 -3.56 10.73 5.39
N LEU A 232 -4.03 11.35 4.30
CA LEU A 232 -4.37 10.63 3.07
C LEU A 232 -3.15 9.89 2.50
N CYS A 233 -1.96 10.48 2.55
CA CYS A 233 -0.72 9.81 2.14
C CYS A 233 -0.39 8.58 3.01
N ALA A 234 -0.74 8.57 4.29
CA ALA A 234 -0.58 7.39 5.15
C ALA A 234 -1.49 6.23 4.73
N HIS A 235 -2.72 6.52 4.30
CA HIS A 235 -3.60 5.51 3.71
C HIS A 235 -3.06 4.96 2.38
N LEU A 236 -2.49 5.82 1.52
CA LEU A 236 -1.80 5.37 0.29
C LEU A 236 -0.59 4.49 0.58
N PHE A 237 0.13 4.77 1.68
CA PHE A 237 1.27 3.95 2.09
C PHE A 237 0.84 2.56 2.57
N ALA A 238 -0.30 2.50 3.27
CA ALA A 238 -0.91 1.27 3.74
C ALA A 238 -1.47 0.41 2.60
N SER A 239 -2.03 1.02 1.55
CA SER A 239 -2.80 0.30 0.51
C SER A 239 -2.01 -0.72 -0.30
N ASP A 240 -0.68 -0.58 -0.40
CA ASP A 240 0.22 -1.54 -1.06
C ASP A 240 0.86 -2.54 -0.07
N ARG A 241 0.49 -2.51 1.23
CA ARG A 241 1.20 -3.31 2.25
C ARG A 241 0.95 -4.80 2.01
N ASN A 242 2.02 -5.51 1.63
CA ASN A 242 2.03 -6.92 1.19
C ASN A 242 1.18 -7.25 -0.04
N SER A 243 0.35 -6.34 -0.55
CA SER A 243 -0.43 -6.41 -1.79
C SER A 243 -0.42 -7.76 -2.53
N LEU A 244 0.47 -7.93 -3.49
CA LEU A 244 0.52 -9.11 -4.36
C LEU A 244 0.95 -10.41 -3.64
N TYR A 245 1.63 -10.33 -2.49
CA TYR A 245 1.86 -11.50 -1.62
C TYR A 245 0.54 -12.07 -1.10
N ILE A 246 -0.44 -11.21 -0.79
CA ILE A 246 -1.79 -11.65 -0.39
C ILE A 246 -2.43 -12.48 -1.50
N VAL A 247 -2.30 -12.05 -2.75
CA VAL A 247 -2.82 -12.82 -3.89
C VAL A 247 -2.10 -14.16 -3.99
N ALA A 248 -0.76 -14.20 -3.88
CA ALA A 248 -0.01 -15.46 -3.91
C ALA A 248 -0.48 -16.44 -2.81
N ASN A 249 -0.64 -15.94 -1.58
CA ASN A 249 -1.07 -16.74 -0.43
C ASN A 249 -2.52 -17.23 -0.58
N HIS A 250 -3.43 -16.41 -1.11
CA HIS A 250 -4.80 -16.83 -1.37
C HIS A 250 -4.88 -18.01 -2.35
N PHE A 251 -3.93 -18.13 -3.27
CA PHE A 251 -3.83 -19.27 -4.19
C PHE A 251 -2.93 -20.41 -3.67
N GLU A 252 -2.40 -20.31 -2.44
CA GLU A 252 -1.44 -21.28 -1.87
C GLU A 252 -0.15 -21.41 -2.72
N LEU A 253 0.24 -20.31 -3.39
CA LEU A 253 1.41 -20.24 -4.27
C LEU A 253 2.59 -19.46 -3.67
N GLY A 254 2.51 -19.11 -2.38
CA GLY A 254 3.50 -18.26 -1.71
C GLY A 254 4.92 -18.84 -1.73
N ASP A 255 5.07 -20.16 -1.60
CA ASP A 255 6.38 -20.84 -1.61
C ASP A 255 7.00 -20.97 -3.00
N TYR A 256 6.18 -20.86 -4.06
CA TYR A 256 6.61 -21.03 -5.44
C TYR A 256 6.90 -19.70 -6.12
N PHE A 257 6.89 -18.62 -5.37
CA PHE A 257 7.09 -17.26 -5.87
C PHE A 257 8.53 -17.05 -6.40
N THR A 258 8.67 -16.41 -7.58
CA THR A 258 9.99 -16.05 -8.13
C THR A 258 10.19 -14.56 -8.34
N SER A 259 9.18 -13.85 -8.86
CA SER A 259 9.31 -12.41 -9.11
C SER A 259 7.97 -11.68 -8.97
N MET A 260 7.99 -10.57 -8.24
CA MET A 260 6.85 -9.69 -8.00
C MET A 260 7.26 -8.28 -8.34
N SER A 261 6.39 -7.54 -8.99
CA SER A 261 6.57 -6.10 -9.12
C SER A 261 5.20 -5.44 -9.31
N SER A 262 4.98 -4.33 -8.61
CA SER A 262 3.85 -3.46 -8.89
C SER A 262 3.98 -2.92 -10.30
N LEU A 263 2.87 -2.84 -11.05
CA LEU A 263 2.82 -2.22 -12.38
C LEU A 263 1.99 -0.94 -12.33
N VAL A 264 0.79 -1.02 -11.76
CA VAL A 264 -0.14 0.10 -11.60
C VAL A 264 -0.73 0.06 -10.21
N HIS A 265 -0.88 1.20 -9.55
CA HIS A 265 -1.67 1.31 -8.32
C HIS A 265 -2.57 2.56 -8.41
N THR A 266 -3.85 2.37 -8.09
CA THR A 266 -4.87 3.42 -8.10
C THR A 266 -5.59 3.41 -6.76
N ALA A 267 -5.74 4.57 -6.15
CA ALA A 267 -6.47 4.75 -4.90
C ALA A 267 -7.47 5.90 -5.04
N ILE A 268 -8.68 5.67 -4.55
CA ILE A 268 -9.80 6.61 -4.54
C ILE A 268 -10.23 6.79 -3.08
N VAL A 269 -10.34 8.03 -2.64
CA VAL A 269 -10.81 8.40 -1.30
C VAL A 269 -12.26 8.86 -1.41
N HIS A 270 -13.14 8.28 -0.60
CA HIS A 270 -14.59 8.50 -0.67
C HIS A 270 -15.07 9.45 0.43
N SER A 271 -14.50 9.32 1.63
CA SER A 271 -14.99 9.99 2.83
C SER A 271 -14.39 11.39 3.03
N PRO A 272 -15.06 12.27 3.81
CA PRO A 272 -14.51 13.56 4.18
C PRO A 272 -13.21 13.43 4.99
N ALA A 273 -12.44 14.52 5.04
CA ALA A 273 -11.13 14.57 5.69
C ALA A 273 -11.14 14.03 7.13
N THR A 274 -12.20 14.32 7.88
CA THR A 274 -12.36 13.94 9.30
C THR A 274 -12.36 12.43 9.51
N ALA A 275 -12.96 11.68 8.58
CA ALA A 275 -13.03 10.23 8.60
C ALA A 275 -11.68 9.55 8.31
N THR A 276 -10.75 10.28 7.69
CA THR A 276 -9.42 9.78 7.27
C THR A 276 -8.29 10.21 8.20
N LEU A 277 -8.58 10.93 9.28
CA LEU A 277 -7.54 11.41 10.19
C LEU A 277 -7.03 10.25 11.07
N PHE A 278 -5.72 10.17 11.27
CA PHE A 278 -5.08 9.38 12.31
C PHE A 278 -5.04 10.17 13.64
N GLY A 279 -4.60 9.51 14.71
CA GLY A 279 -4.54 10.06 16.07
C GLY A 279 -5.79 9.74 16.90
N ALA A 280 -5.85 10.29 18.11
CA ALA A 280 -6.96 10.06 19.03
C ALA A 280 -8.28 10.59 18.45
N ASP A 281 -9.32 9.74 18.44
CA ASP A 281 -10.69 10.21 18.34
C ASP A 281 -11.09 10.66 19.76
N ILE A 282 -11.34 11.96 19.93
CA ILE A 282 -11.74 12.54 21.23
C ILE A 282 -13.26 12.69 21.27
N ASP A 283 -14.01 11.86 20.53
CA ASP A 283 -15.45 11.83 20.62
C ASP A 283 -15.84 11.00 21.86
N PRO A 284 -16.18 11.64 22.99
CA PRO A 284 -16.45 10.93 24.24
C PRO A 284 -17.83 10.25 24.22
N ASP A 285 -18.67 10.60 23.24
CA ASP A 285 -20.04 10.11 23.09
C ASP A 285 -20.13 8.90 22.13
N ASN A 286 -19.04 8.58 21.42
CA ASN A 286 -18.98 7.40 20.56
C ASN A 286 -18.52 6.18 21.37
N PRO A 287 -19.31 5.10 21.46
CA PRO A 287 -18.84 3.87 22.09
C PRO A 287 -17.56 3.41 21.41
N MET A 288 -16.50 3.16 22.20
CA MET A 288 -15.20 2.72 21.70
C MET A 288 -15.37 1.49 20.81
N SER A 289 -15.25 1.70 19.50
CA SER A 289 -15.14 0.62 18.53
C SER A 289 -13.95 -0.27 18.92
N PRO A 290 -14.00 -1.59 18.69
CA PRO A 290 -12.84 -2.44 18.94
C PRO A 290 -11.61 -2.05 18.10
N LEU A 291 -11.79 -1.21 17.05
CA LEU A 291 -10.70 -0.59 16.31
C LEU A 291 -9.95 0.49 17.09
N ASP A 292 -10.56 1.15 18.07
CA ASP A 292 -9.92 2.27 18.76
C ASP A 292 -9.36 1.85 20.11
N ASP A 293 -8.22 2.41 20.49
CA ASP A 293 -7.64 2.24 21.81
C ASP A 293 -7.08 3.56 22.36
N ALA A 294 -6.56 3.55 23.59
CA ALA A 294 -6.03 4.75 24.26
C ALA A 294 -4.85 5.41 23.52
N SER A 295 -4.23 4.72 22.56
CA SER A 295 -3.16 5.24 21.69
C SER A 295 -3.66 5.71 20.32
N GLY A 296 -4.98 5.81 20.13
CA GLY A 296 -5.62 6.43 18.98
C GLY A 296 -6.27 5.44 18.02
N ARG A 297 -6.68 5.97 16.87
CA ARG A 297 -7.47 5.23 15.88
C ARG A 297 -6.68 4.19 15.10
N TRP A 298 -7.29 3.04 14.89
CA TRP A 298 -6.87 2.09 13.87
C TRP A 298 -7.82 2.10 12.66
N PHE A 299 -7.25 1.74 11.52
CA PHE A 299 -8.01 1.48 10.30
C PHE A 299 -7.87 0.01 9.93
N CYS A 300 -8.89 -0.54 9.27
CA CYS A 300 -8.85 -1.88 8.72
C CYS A 300 -8.70 -1.81 7.21
N MET A 301 -7.62 -2.38 6.68
CA MET A 301 -7.50 -2.69 5.25
C MET A 301 -8.00 -4.11 5.01
N GLU A 302 -9.11 -4.24 4.29
CA GLU A 302 -9.65 -5.49 3.79
C GLU A 302 -9.18 -5.70 2.35
N ALA A 303 -8.45 -6.79 2.08
CA ALA A 303 -7.79 -7.02 0.81
C ALA A 303 -8.09 -8.39 0.18
N TRP A 304 -8.09 -8.44 -1.15
CA TRP A 304 -8.30 -9.67 -1.92
C TRP A 304 -7.76 -9.58 -3.37
N GLY A 305 -7.60 -10.73 -4.01
CA GLY A 305 -7.33 -10.80 -5.45
C GLY A 305 -8.62 -10.99 -6.25
N SER A 306 -8.73 -10.37 -7.42
CA SER A 306 -9.90 -10.56 -8.33
C SER A 306 -9.59 -11.37 -9.58
N ARG A 307 -8.31 -11.44 -9.98
CA ARG A 307 -7.86 -12.26 -11.11
C ARG A 307 -6.38 -12.52 -11.03
N ILE A 308 -5.96 -13.72 -11.44
CA ILE A 308 -4.56 -14.07 -11.70
C ILE A 308 -4.47 -14.79 -13.04
N SER A 309 -3.66 -14.28 -13.96
CA SER A 309 -3.49 -14.86 -15.30
C SER A 309 -2.35 -14.18 -16.05
N GLY A 310 -1.69 -14.91 -16.95
CA GLY A 310 -0.68 -14.34 -17.87
C GLY A 310 0.52 -13.69 -17.16
N GLY A 311 0.93 -14.22 -16.01
CA GLY A 311 2.00 -13.65 -15.20
C GLY A 311 1.65 -12.34 -14.50
N ARG A 312 0.35 -12.05 -14.34
CA ARG A 312 -0.17 -10.88 -13.63
C ARG A 312 -1.27 -11.23 -12.65
N ALA A 313 -1.45 -10.38 -11.65
CA ALA A 313 -2.53 -10.45 -10.70
C ALA A 313 -3.15 -9.07 -10.46
N VAL A 314 -4.46 -9.06 -10.24
CA VAL A 314 -5.19 -7.89 -9.75
C VAL A 314 -5.39 -8.05 -8.24
N TYR A 315 -4.83 -7.11 -7.50
CA TYR A 315 -5.05 -6.91 -6.07
C TYR A 315 -6.04 -5.77 -5.85
N ASN A 316 -6.90 -5.91 -4.84
CA ASN A 316 -7.87 -4.90 -4.45
C ASN A 316 -7.84 -4.75 -2.94
N CYS A 317 -8.11 -3.56 -2.44
CA CYS A 317 -8.46 -3.36 -1.04
C CYS A 317 -9.50 -2.28 -0.83
N ARG A 318 -10.18 -2.39 0.30
CA ARG A 318 -11.04 -1.36 0.90
C ARG A 318 -10.48 -1.00 2.26
N ILE A 319 -10.62 0.26 2.62
CA ILE A 319 -10.17 0.77 3.91
C ILE A 319 -11.37 1.26 4.68
N TRP A 320 -11.47 0.79 5.92
CA TRP A 320 -12.56 1.06 6.83
C TRP A 320 -12.02 1.74 8.09
N ASN A 321 -12.76 2.70 8.63
CA ASN A 321 -12.46 3.29 9.93
C ASN A 321 -13.28 2.65 11.06
N SER A 322 -13.11 3.16 12.27
CA SER A 322 -13.75 2.64 13.49
C SER A 322 -15.28 2.79 13.52
N LYS A 323 -15.82 3.73 12.74
CA LYS A 323 -17.27 3.97 12.58
C LYS A 323 -17.90 3.09 11.49
N GLY A 324 -17.10 2.23 10.83
CA GLY A 324 -17.56 1.41 9.71
C GLY A 324 -17.66 2.17 8.39
N GLU A 325 -17.09 3.36 8.29
CA GLU A 325 -17.10 4.17 7.06
C GLU A 325 -16.06 3.63 6.06
N HIS A 326 -16.47 3.49 4.80
CA HIS A 326 -15.61 3.05 3.70
C HIS A 326 -14.79 4.23 3.17
N ILE A 327 -13.64 4.49 3.77
CA ILE A 327 -12.91 5.73 3.51
C ILE A 327 -12.15 5.74 2.18
N ALA A 328 -11.69 4.58 1.70
CA ALA A 328 -10.94 4.50 0.45
C ALA A 328 -10.98 3.10 -0.19
N THR A 329 -10.92 3.08 -1.52
CA THR A 329 -10.70 1.87 -2.33
C THR A 329 -9.36 1.98 -3.04
N ALA A 330 -8.60 0.89 -3.10
CA ALA A 330 -7.45 0.79 -3.99
C ALA A 330 -7.46 -0.48 -4.84
N MET A 331 -6.83 -0.40 -6.00
CA MET A 331 -6.62 -1.51 -6.93
C MET A 331 -5.21 -1.43 -7.51
N GLN A 332 -4.60 -2.60 -7.71
CA GLN A 332 -3.26 -2.74 -8.24
C GLN A 332 -3.17 -3.84 -9.29
N ASP A 333 -2.55 -3.51 -10.42
CA ASP A 333 -2.04 -4.50 -11.36
C ASP A 333 -0.59 -4.80 -10.99
N GLY A 334 -0.26 -6.08 -10.93
CA GLY A 334 1.04 -6.56 -10.51
C GLY A 334 1.54 -7.66 -11.40
N LEU A 335 2.83 -7.60 -11.72
CA LEU A 335 3.57 -8.75 -12.21
C LEU A 335 3.69 -9.76 -11.07
N ILE A 336 3.27 -10.99 -11.33
CA ILE A 336 3.47 -12.11 -10.42
C ILE A 336 3.90 -13.32 -11.24
N ARG A 337 5.08 -13.85 -10.92
CA ARG A 337 5.61 -15.06 -11.54
C ARG A 337 5.94 -16.07 -10.47
N TYR A 338 5.74 -17.31 -10.84
CA TYR A 338 6.05 -18.47 -10.03
C TYR A 338 7.17 -19.26 -10.70
N ALA A 339 7.87 -20.06 -9.93
CA ALA A 339 8.76 -21.08 -10.44
C ALA A 339 7.92 -22.09 -11.21
N ALA A 340 8.01 -22.05 -12.53
CA ALA A 340 8.13 -23.26 -13.32
C ALA A 340 9.56 -23.14 -13.84
N ASP A 341 10.48 -24.09 -13.63
CA ASP A 341 11.78 -23.95 -14.27
C ASP A 341 11.57 -23.87 -15.80
N PRO A 342 11.94 -22.78 -16.49
CA PRO A 342 11.78 -22.67 -17.95
C PRO A 342 12.74 -23.57 -18.74
N LYS A 343 13.55 -24.41 -18.08
CA LYS A 343 14.33 -25.47 -18.74
C LYS A 343 13.90 -26.89 -18.38
N LYS A 344 13.51 -27.20 -17.13
CA LYS A 344 12.95 -28.50 -16.71
C LYS A 344 12.11 -28.36 -15.42
N PRO A 345 10.80 -28.08 -15.49
CA PRO A 345 9.95 -28.14 -14.30
C PRO A 345 9.91 -29.57 -13.75
N THR A 346 9.90 -29.74 -12.43
CA THR A 346 9.73 -31.08 -11.84
C THR A 346 8.29 -31.57 -12.03
N ASP A 347 8.11 -32.88 -12.13
CA ASP A 347 6.76 -33.48 -12.26
C ASP A 347 5.87 -33.15 -11.05
N GLU A 348 6.46 -32.95 -9.87
CA GLU A 348 5.73 -32.58 -8.65
C GLU A 348 5.19 -31.15 -8.71
N GLU A 349 5.98 -30.19 -9.19
CA GLU A 349 5.55 -28.79 -9.37
C GLU A 349 4.46 -28.68 -10.43
N LEU A 350 4.61 -29.37 -11.57
CA LEU A 350 3.56 -29.44 -12.60
C LEU A 350 2.29 -30.07 -12.05
N LYS A 351 2.38 -31.20 -11.35
CA LYS A 351 1.23 -31.84 -10.71
C LYS A 351 0.59 -30.95 -9.67
N PHE A 352 1.35 -30.20 -8.88
CA PHE A 352 0.81 -29.27 -7.88
C PHE A 352 0.10 -28.09 -8.56
N LEU A 353 0.70 -27.47 -9.58
CA LEU A 353 0.09 -26.38 -10.34
C LEU A 353 -1.16 -26.85 -11.09
N GLU A 354 -1.13 -28.03 -11.71
CA GLU A 354 -2.30 -28.65 -12.36
C GLU A 354 -3.38 -29.05 -11.35
N ALA A 355 -3.01 -29.62 -10.21
CA ALA A 355 -3.95 -29.99 -9.16
C ALA A 355 -4.60 -28.73 -8.56
N THR A 356 -3.84 -27.66 -8.36
CA THR A 356 -4.34 -26.36 -7.91
C THR A 356 -5.27 -25.76 -8.96
N ALA A 357 -4.88 -25.79 -10.23
CA ALA A 357 -5.73 -25.36 -11.34
C ALA A 357 -7.01 -26.19 -11.46
N LYS A 358 -6.98 -27.50 -11.23
CA LYS A 358 -8.17 -28.39 -11.20
C LYS A 358 -9.03 -28.19 -9.95
N ARG A 359 -8.42 -27.93 -8.79
CA ARG A 359 -9.11 -27.67 -7.51
C ARG A 359 -10.02 -26.46 -7.61
N TRP A 360 -9.58 -25.45 -8.36
CA TRP A 360 -10.27 -24.17 -8.52
C TRP A 360 -10.91 -23.97 -9.91
N GLY A 361 -10.55 -24.80 -10.89
CA GLY A 361 -11.15 -24.86 -12.21
C GLY A 361 -12.61 -25.28 -12.15
N SER A 362 -13.47 -24.48 -12.77
CA SER A 362 -14.90 -24.72 -13.00
C SER A 362 -15.69 -25.29 -11.82
N ARG A 363 -15.49 -24.78 -10.60
CA ARG A 363 -16.49 -24.93 -9.54
C ARG A 363 -17.63 -23.94 -9.75
N GLY A 364 -18.47 -24.27 -10.73
CA GLY A 364 -19.91 -24.01 -10.76
C GLY A 364 -20.40 -22.62 -10.37
N ARG A 365 -20.21 -21.64 -11.25
CA ARG A 365 -21.21 -20.57 -11.43
C ARG A 365 -22.14 -20.83 -12.63
N GLU A 366 -21.78 -21.77 -13.51
CA GLU A 366 -22.59 -22.19 -14.66
C GLU A 366 -23.55 -23.36 -14.36
N ALA A 367 -23.46 -23.97 -13.17
CA ALA A 367 -24.38 -25.06 -12.77
C ALA A 367 -25.66 -24.57 -12.06
N LYS A 368 -25.84 -23.24 -11.91
CA LYS A 368 -26.99 -22.62 -11.25
C LYS A 368 -27.46 -21.32 -11.93
N LEU A 369 -27.46 -21.31 -13.27
CA LEU A 369 -28.26 -20.38 -14.06
C LEU A 369 -29.12 -21.17 -15.04
#